data_AF-A0AAD9ZAW4-F1
#
_entry.id   AF-A0AAD9ZAW4-F1
#
_cell.length_a   1.000
_cell.length_b   1.000
_cell.length_c   1.000
_cell.angle_alpha   90.00
_cell.angle_beta   90.00
_cell.angle_gamma   90.00
#
_symmetry.space_group_name_H-M   'P 1'
#
loop_
_entity.id
_entity.type
_entity.pdbx_description
1 polymer ?
#
loop_
_entity_poly.entity_id
_entity_poly.type
_entity_poly.pdbx_seq_one_letter_code
_entity_poly.pdbx_strand_id
1 'polypeptide(L)' 'MQRVVSFYEKLPRGAAPDPKATGLLGRYQARYFGKNPSAAPLIHLIGFILILGYGNNYYFHLRHHKNNAH' A
#
# COMPACT_ATOMS: atom_id res chain seq x y z
N MET A 1 47.01 -15.18 -0.27
CA MET A 1 46.29 -14.17 -1.08
C MET A 1 44.78 -14.07 -0.76
N GLN A 2 44.04 -15.18 -0.55
CA GLN A 2 42.58 -15.14 -0.27
C GLN A 2 42.15 -14.27 0.94
N ARG A 3 42.92 -14.24 2.04
CA ARG A 3 42.61 -13.40 3.22
C ARG A 3 42.59 -11.91 2.90
N VAL A 4 43.47 -11.46 2.01
CA VAL A 4 43.58 -10.03 1.64
C VAL A 4 42.37 -9.61 0.80
N VAL A 5 41.92 -10.46 -0.12
CA VAL A 5 40.71 -10.21 -0.92
C VAL A 5 39.47 -10.11 -0.01
N SER A 6 39.31 -11.05 0.92
CA SER A 6 38.18 -11.04 1.87
C SER A 6 38.17 -9.83 2.80
N PHE A 7 39.32 -9.23 3.07
CA PHE A 7 39.44 -8.02 3.88
C PHE A 7 38.88 -6.79 3.13
N TYR A 8 39.23 -6.63 1.85
CA TYR A 8 38.71 -5.53 1.02
C TYR A 8 37.24 -5.72 0.63
N GLU A 9 36.75 -6.95 0.53
CA GLU A 9 35.32 -7.23 0.35
C GLU A 9 34.46 -6.82 1.54
N LYS A 10 35.00 -6.98 2.75
CA LYS A 10 34.33 -6.69 4.03
C LYS A 10 34.53 -5.28 4.54
N LEU A 11 35.28 -4.45 3.83
CA LEU A 11 35.33 -3.02 4.15
C LEU A 11 33.88 -2.48 4.16
N PRO A 12 33.48 -1.70 5.18
CA PRO A 12 32.14 -1.16 5.25
C PRO A 12 31.90 -0.24 4.06
N ARG A 13 31.31 -0.80 3.00
CA ARG A 13 30.65 -0.02 1.96
C ARG A 13 29.44 0.56 2.69
N GLY A 14 29.31 1.88 2.71
CA GLY A 14 28.27 2.58 3.49
C GLY A 14 26.87 1.97 3.29
N ALA A 15 25.92 2.33 4.16
CA ALA A 15 24.59 1.74 4.17
C ALA A 15 24.01 1.57 2.75
N ALA A 16 23.49 0.36 2.47
CA ALA A 16 22.92 0.05 1.17
C ALA A 16 21.85 1.11 0.79
N PRO A 17 21.77 1.54 -0.47
CA PRO A 17 20.76 2.49 -0.91
C PRO A 17 19.36 1.98 -0.58
N ASP A 18 18.46 2.88 -0.19
CA ASP A 18 17.08 2.50 0.08
C ASP A 18 16.48 1.78 -1.15
N PRO A 19 15.79 0.65 -0.95
CA PRO A 19 15.20 -0.09 -2.05
C PRO A 19 14.20 0.81 -2.80
N LYS A 20 14.46 1.00 -4.10
CA LYS A 20 13.61 1.83 -4.95
C LYS A 20 12.27 1.13 -5.12
N ALA A 21 11.19 1.79 -4.69
CA ALA A 21 9.85 1.27 -4.86
C ALA A 21 9.49 1.09 -6.34
N THR A 22 9.29 -0.16 -6.75
CA THR A 22 8.84 -0.55 -8.09
C THR A 22 7.40 -1.03 -8.06
N GLY A 23 6.71 -0.92 -9.20
CA GLY A 23 5.30 -1.30 -9.31
C GLY A 23 4.32 -0.35 -8.59
N LEU A 24 3.03 -0.59 -8.78
CA LEU A 24 1.97 0.23 -8.19
C LEU A 24 1.90 0.07 -6.67
N LEU A 25 1.94 -1.17 -6.18
CA LEU A 25 1.90 -1.47 -4.75
C LEU A 25 3.15 -0.96 -4.02
N GLY A 26 4.34 -1.15 -4.60
CA GLY A 26 5.57 -0.66 -4.00
C GLY A 26 5.58 0.87 -3.87
N ARG A 27 5.07 1.60 -4.88
CA ARG A 27 4.92 3.06 -4.81
C ARG A 27 3.93 3.49 -3.73
N TYR A 28 2.80 2.80 -3.59
CA TYR A 28 1.83 3.06 -2.52
C TYR A 28 2.44 2.81 -1.14
N GLN A 29 3.14 1.68 -0.97
CA GLN A 29 3.83 1.34 0.27
C GLN A 29 4.88 2.39 0.63
N ALA A 30 5.76 2.77 -0.30
CA ALA A 30 6.78 3.77 -0.04
C ALA A 30 6.21 5.15 0.31
N ARG A 31 5.04 5.51 -0.25
CA ARG A 31 4.38 6.79 0.00
C ARG A 31 3.75 6.87 1.39
N TYR A 32 3.15 5.78 1.88
CA TYR A 32 2.34 5.83 3.10
C TYR A 32 2.91 5.07 4.30
N PHE A 33 3.82 4.11 4.06
CA PHE A 33 4.46 3.26 5.07
C PHE A 33 5.99 3.38 5.07
N GLY A 34 6.55 4.30 4.26
CA GLY A 34 7.99 4.54 4.19
C GLY A 34 8.50 5.39 5.35
N LYS A 35 9.49 6.24 5.06
CA LYS A 35 10.18 7.06 6.08
C LYS A 35 9.27 7.98 6.90
N ASN A 36 8.14 8.39 6.32
CA ASN A 36 7.13 9.23 6.97
C ASN A 36 5.79 8.47 6.99
N PRO A 37 5.56 7.57 7.97
CA PRO A 37 4.33 6.83 8.05
C PRO A 37 3.14 7.78 8.27
N SER A 38 2.04 7.53 7.56
CA SER A 38 0.82 8.33 7.63
C SER A 38 -0.39 7.46 7.95
N ALA A 39 -1.39 8.02 8.61
CA ALA A 39 -2.69 7.37 8.83
C ALA A 39 -3.55 7.28 7.56
N ALA A 40 -3.10 7.86 6.45
CA ALA A 40 -3.84 7.86 5.19
C ALA A 40 -4.32 6.46 4.74
N PRO A 41 -3.56 5.35 4.84
CA PRO A 41 -4.05 4.01 4.48
C PRO A 41 -5.30 3.58 5.23
N LEU A 42 -5.45 3.98 6.50
CA LEU A 42 -6.65 3.72 7.28
C LEU A 42 -7.85 4.47 6.68
N ILE A 43 -7.66 5.74 6.30
CA ILE A 43 -8.69 6.53 5.64
C ILE A 43 -9.07 5.93 4.28
N HIS A 44 -8.10 5.49 3.48
CA HIS A 44 -8.38 4.79 2.21
C HIS A 44 -9.20 3.52 2.43
N LEU A 45 -8.88 2.73 3.45
CA LEU A 45 -9.60 1.51 3.80
C LEU A 45 -11.04 1.82 4.22
N ILE A 46 -11.24 2.81 5.09
CA ILE A 46 -12.58 3.25 5.53
C ILE A 46 -13.39 3.72 4.31
N GLY A 47 -12.80 4.57 3.46
CA GLY A 47 -13.45 5.05 2.25
C GLY A 47 -13.83 3.92 1.30
N PHE A 48 -12.94 2.93 1.12
CA PHE A 48 -13.21 1.75 0.31
C PHE A 48 -14.38 0.94 0.85
N ILE A 49 -14.44 0.69 2.15
CA ILE A 49 -15.54 -0.03 2.80
C ILE A 49 -16.86 0.73 2.64
N LEU A 50 -16.86 2.06 2.82
CA LEU A 50 -18.07 2.87 2.66
C LEU A 50 -18.62 2.81 1.23
N ILE A 51 -17.74 2.94 0.23
CA ILE A 51 -18.13 2.87 -1.18
C ILE A 51 -18.70 1.49 -1.51
N LEU A 52 -18.02 0.42 -1.10
CA LEU A 52 -18.52 -0.94 -1.32
C LEU A 52 -19.83 -1.21 -0.58
N GLY A 53 -19.93 -0.78 0.68
CA GLY A 53 -21.12 -0.94 1.51
C GLY A 53 -22.32 -0.21 0.90
N TYR A 54 -22.14 1.04 0.47
CA TYR A 54 -23.18 1.79 -0.21
C TYR A 54 -23.55 1.16 -1.55
N GLY A 55 -22.57 0.70 -2.34
CA GLY A 55 -22.81 0.00 -3.60
C GLY A 55 -23.65 -1.27 -3.42
N ASN A 56 -23.30 -2.09 -2.42
CA ASN A 56 -24.06 -3.30 -2.07
C ASN A 56 -25.48 -2.95 -1.62
N ASN A 57 -25.61 -2.01 -0.68
CA ASN A 57 -26.92 -1.57 -0.20
C ASN A 57 -27.78 -1.02 -1.35
N TYR A 58 -27.18 -0.24 -2.25
CA TYR A 58 -27.85 0.29 -3.42
C TYR A 58 -28.33 -0.81 -4.36
N TYR A 59 -27.45 -1.76 -4.69
CA TYR A 59 -27.75 -2.82 -5.63
C TYR A 59 -28.82 -3.79 -5.11
N PHE A 60 -28.71 -4.23 -3.85
CA PHE A 60 -29.58 -5.26 -3.27
C PHE A 60 -30.84 -4.74 -2.59
N HIS A 61 -30.81 -3.51 -2.06
CA HIS A 61 -31.96 -2.94 -1.33
C HIS A 61 -32.55 -1.76 -2.10
N LEU A 62 -31.83 -0.63 -2.18
CA LEU A 62 -32.43 0.66 -2.58
C LEU A 62 -32.93 0.67 -4.03
N ARG A 63 -32.27 -0.04 -4.95
CA ARG A 63 -32.69 -0.11 -6.36
C ARG A 63 -34.05 -0.79 -6.51
N HIS A 64 -34.39 -1.75 -5.65
CA HIS A 64 -35.64 -2.52 -5.77
C HIS A 64 -36.84 -1.80 -5.16
N HIS A 65 -36.61 -0.91 -4.20
CA HIS A 65 -37.64 -0.04 -3.64
C HIS A 65 -38.07 1.10 -4.58
N LYS A 66 -37.20 1.53 -5.51
CA LYS A 66 -37.53 2.61 -6.45
C LYS A 66 -38.28 2.12 -7.70
N ASN A 67 -38.10 0.86 -8.08
CA ASN A 67 -38.61 0.30 -9.35
C ASN A 67 -39.82 -0.64 -9.20
N ASN A 68 -40.24 -0.94 -7.97
CA ASN A 68 -41.49 -1.66 -7.70
C ASN A 68 -42.38 -0.76 -6.85
N ALA A 69 -43.63 -0.53 -7.28
CA ALA A 69 -44.64 0.05 -6.41
C ALA A 69 -44.92 -0.96 -5.28
N HIS A 70 -44.96 -0.47 -4.04
CA HIS A 70 -45.38 -1.24 -2.88
C HIS A 70 -46.77 -1.86 -3.07
#